data_AF-A0A7S2W374-F1
#
_entry.id   AF-A0A7S2W374-F1
#
_cell.length_a   1.000
_cell.length_b   1.000
_cell.length_c   1.000
_cell.angle_alpha   90.00
_cell.angle_beta   90.00
_cell.angle_gamma   90.00
#
_symmetry.space_group_name_H-M   'P 1'
#
loop_
_entity.id
_entity.type
_entity.pdbx_description
1 polymer ?
#
loop_
_entity_poly.entity_id
_entity_poly.type
_entity_poly.pdbx_seq_one_letter_code
_entity_poly.pdbx_strand_id
1 'polypeptide(L)'
;MVEAISQDSTWLGETLDTVGKYDPFTGRLLELYRRQQERGGEAQKLHLGMHRSDYMLHHEKDGTMGIQQVELNTIASSFAGLSTEVSELHKYMLSRNPPPVLGSIPSNSSVTGLAHALTVAHEAYFKIRPAAEGIESCDVKVLFVVQPGERNR
;
A
#
# COMPACT_ATOMS: atom_id res chain seq x y z
N MET A 1 6.17 -10.86 -4.55
CA MET A 1 4.98 -11.16 -5.39
C MET A 1 4.53 -9.92 -6.15
N VAL A 2 4.01 -8.89 -5.47
CA VAL A 2 3.48 -7.67 -6.12
C VAL A 2 4.50 -7.03 -7.07
N GLU A 3 5.74 -6.84 -6.61
CA GLU A 3 6.84 -6.31 -7.42
C GLU A 3 7.05 -7.11 -8.71
N ALA A 4 7.24 -8.43 -8.61
CA ALA A 4 7.47 -9.29 -9.78
C ALA A 4 6.34 -9.18 -10.82
N ILE A 5 5.08 -9.18 -10.36
CA ILE A 5 3.92 -9.04 -11.25
C ILE A 5 3.85 -7.62 -11.84
N SER A 6 4.15 -6.59 -11.06
CA SER A 6 4.13 -5.20 -11.53
C SER A 6 5.13 -4.92 -12.67
N GLN A 7 6.20 -5.70 -12.72
CA GLN A 7 7.25 -5.61 -13.73
C GLN A 7 6.97 -6.48 -14.97
N ASP A 8 5.95 -7.35 -14.93
CA ASP A 8 5.55 -8.18 -16.07
C ASP A 8 4.50 -7.45 -16.92
N SER A 9 4.99 -6.59 -17.83
CA SER A 9 4.14 -5.78 -18.69
C SER A 9 3.26 -6.59 -19.63
N THR A 10 3.75 -7.75 -20.08
CA THR A 10 3.01 -8.63 -20.97
C THR A 10 1.84 -9.22 -20.22
N TRP A 11 2.11 -9.82 -19.05
CA TRP A 11 1.07 -10.43 -18.24
C TRP A 11 0.00 -9.42 -17.80
N LEU A 12 0.40 -8.23 -17.35
CA LEU A 12 -0.54 -7.16 -16.97
C LEU A 12 -1.40 -6.71 -18.16
N GLY A 13 -0.78 -6.55 -19.33
CA GLY A 13 -1.47 -6.16 -20.55
C GLY A 13 -2.53 -7.17 -20.98
N GLU A 14 -2.16 -8.44 -21.04
CA GLU A 14 -3.05 -9.53 -21.44
C GLU A 14 -4.18 -9.76 -20.42
N THR A 15 -3.85 -9.75 -19.12
CA THR A 15 -4.81 -10.01 -18.05
C THR A 15 -5.88 -8.91 -17.96
N LEU A 16 -5.49 -7.65 -18.14
CA LEU A 16 -6.40 -6.51 -17.96
C LEU A 16 -7.08 -6.06 -19.26
N ASP A 17 -6.68 -6.58 -20.42
CA ASP A 17 -7.17 -6.10 -21.73
C ASP A 17 -8.67 -6.25 -21.90
N THR A 18 -9.23 -7.37 -21.43
CA THR A 18 -10.67 -7.60 -21.51
C THR A 18 -11.42 -6.60 -20.62
N VAL A 19 -10.96 -6.40 -19.38
CA VAL A 19 -11.59 -5.47 -18.43
C VAL A 19 -11.50 -4.02 -18.94
N GLY A 20 -10.34 -3.62 -19.45
CA GLY A 20 -10.10 -2.27 -19.96
C GLY A 20 -10.97 -1.88 -21.16
N LYS A 21 -11.53 -2.86 -21.90
CA LYS A 21 -12.50 -2.60 -22.98
C LYS A 21 -13.88 -2.19 -22.48
N TYR A 22 -14.26 -2.66 -21.28
CA TYR A 22 -15.59 -2.47 -20.72
C TYR A 22 -15.63 -1.48 -19.54
N ASP A 23 -14.51 -1.28 -18.84
CA ASP A 23 -14.37 -0.27 -17.79
C ASP A 23 -13.47 0.89 -18.25
N PRO A 24 -14.03 2.09 -18.51
CA PRO A 24 -13.26 3.25 -18.94
C PRO A 24 -12.14 3.66 -17.99
N PHE A 25 -12.33 3.46 -16.68
CA PHE A 25 -11.32 3.79 -15.68
C PHE A 25 -10.09 2.89 -15.80
N THR A 26 -10.29 1.57 -15.77
CA THR A 26 -9.21 0.59 -15.99
C THR A 26 -8.59 0.73 -17.37
N GLY A 27 -9.40 0.98 -18.40
CA GLY A 27 -8.91 1.21 -19.76
C GLY A 27 -7.94 2.40 -19.84
N ARG A 28 -8.25 3.49 -19.13
CA ARG A 28 -7.37 4.66 -19.05
C ARG A 28 -6.07 4.37 -18.32
N LEU A 29 -6.11 3.62 -17.22
CA LEU A 29 -4.89 3.22 -16.50
C LEU A 29 -3.98 2.36 -17.38
N LEU A 30 -4.55 1.42 -18.12
CA LEU A 30 -3.82 0.54 -19.03
C LEU A 30 -3.22 1.31 -20.22
N GLU A 31 -3.95 2.29 -20.76
CA GLU A 31 -3.44 3.22 -21.79
C GLU A 31 -2.19 3.97 -21.30
N LEU A 32 -2.24 4.54 -20.09
CA LEU A 32 -1.11 5.26 -19.50
C LEU A 32 0.09 4.34 -19.28
N TYR A 33 -0.16 3.12 -18.77
CA TYR A 33 0.88 2.12 -18.58
C TYR A 33 1.59 1.77 -19.90
N ARG A 34 0.82 1.48 -20.97
CA ARG A 34 1.36 1.15 -22.30
C ARG A 34 2.18 2.29 -22.88
N ARG A 35 1.69 3.53 -22.79
CA ARG A 35 2.43 4.72 -23.23
C ARG A 35 3.77 4.87 -22.52
N GLN A 36 3.84 4.52 -21.24
CA GLN A 36 5.11 4.53 -20.51
C GLN A 36 6.07 3.47 -21.05
N GLN A 37 5.58 2.26 -21.34
CA GLN A 37 6.40 1.19 -21.91
C GLN A 37 6.93 1.54 -23.31
N GLU A 38 6.08 2.11 -24.18
CA GLU A 38 6.47 2.56 -25.53
C GLU A 38 7.58 3.63 -25.52
N ARG A 39 7.66 4.42 -24.44
CA ARG A 39 8.69 5.45 -24.24
C ARG A 39 10.04 4.89 -23.74
N GLY A 40 10.20 3.57 -23.69
CA GLY A 40 11.40 2.90 -23.19
C GLY A 40 11.30 2.45 -21.73
N GLY A 41 10.08 2.31 -21.20
CA GLY A 41 9.83 1.87 -19.83
C GLY A 41 10.05 2.97 -18.80
N GLU A 42 10.12 2.59 -17.52
CA GLU A 42 10.14 3.55 -16.40
C GLU A 42 11.44 4.35 -16.34
N ALA A 43 11.33 5.69 -16.26
CA ALA A 43 12.48 6.57 -16.05
C ALA A 43 13.01 6.50 -14.61
N GLN A 44 12.14 6.22 -13.63
CA GLN A 44 12.48 6.01 -12.24
C GLN A 44 12.41 4.51 -11.93
N LYS A 45 13.50 3.94 -11.39
CA LYS A 45 13.63 2.50 -11.12
C LYS A 45 13.35 2.11 -9.67
N LEU A 46 13.24 3.09 -8.77
CA LEU A 46 12.85 2.86 -7.38
C LEU A 46 11.33 2.94 -7.25
N HIS A 47 10.76 1.96 -6.54
CA HIS A 47 9.34 1.92 -6.22
C HIS A 47 9.16 1.80 -4.71
N LEU A 48 8.23 2.56 -4.15
CA LEU A 48 7.76 2.38 -2.78
C LEU A 48 6.35 1.77 -2.82
N GLY A 49 6.23 0.54 -2.35
CA GLY A 49 4.95 -0.15 -2.18
C GLY A 49 4.50 -0.16 -0.72
N MET A 50 3.31 0.36 -0.44
CA MET A 50 2.67 0.34 0.89
C MET A 50 1.35 -0.42 0.80
N HIS A 51 1.44 -1.73 0.93
CA HIS A 51 0.35 -2.66 0.62
C HIS A 51 -0.40 -3.11 1.87
N ARG A 52 -1.66 -3.50 1.70
CA ARG A 52 -2.47 -4.18 2.72
C ARG A 52 -3.12 -5.41 2.12
N SER A 53 -2.89 -6.57 2.73
CA SER A 53 -3.65 -7.79 2.42
C SER A 53 -4.74 -7.96 3.46
N ASP A 54 -5.98 -8.06 3.00
CA ASP A 54 -7.14 -8.23 3.86
C ASP A 54 -7.59 -9.69 3.84
N TYR A 55 -7.84 -10.26 5.02
CA TYR A 55 -8.15 -11.67 5.21
C TYR A 55 -9.46 -11.84 6.00
N MET A 56 -10.18 -12.93 5.70
CA MET A 56 -11.35 -13.37 6.47
C MET A 56 -11.19 -14.83 6.90
N LEU A 57 -11.85 -15.17 8.01
CA LEU A 57 -11.96 -16.56 8.47
C LEU A 57 -12.92 -17.33 7.57
N HIS A 58 -12.53 -18.55 7.19
CA HIS A 58 -13.32 -19.45 6.36
C HIS A 58 -13.56 -20.76 7.09
N HIS A 59 -14.80 -21.27 7.04
CA HIS A 59 -15.12 -22.61 7.51
C HIS A 59 -14.84 -23.61 6.39
N GLU A 60 -13.85 -24.46 6.60
CA GLU A 60 -13.49 -25.51 5.66
C GLU A 60 -14.51 -26.66 5.70
N LYS A 61 -14.56 -27.45 4.62
CA LYS A 61 -15.52 -28.57 4.49
C LYS A 61 -15.32 -29.67 5.54
N ASP A 62 -14.12 -29.79 6.10
CA ASP A 62 -13.77 -30.73 7.15
C ASP A 62 -14.08 -30.22 8.57
N GLY A 63 -14.66 -29.02 8.68
CA GLY A 63 -15.02 -28.38 9.94
C GLY A 63 -13.90 -27.55 10.58
N THR A 64 -12.73 -27.45 9.94
CA THR A 64 -11.63 -26.60 10.41
C THR A 64 -11.81 -25.13 10.03
N MET A 65 -11.06 -24.23 10.68
CA MET A 65 -11.03 -22.80 10.35
C MET A 65 -9.78 -22.47 9.55
N GLY A 66 -9.98 -21.96 8.33
CA GLY A 66 -8.94 -21.40 7.48
C GLY A 66 -8.92 -19.87 7.49
N ILE A 67 -7.82 -19.29 6.97
CA ILE A 67 -7.75 -17.87 6.62
C ILE A 67 -7.71 -17.74 5.10
N GLN A 68 -8.54 -16.88 4.53
CA GLN A 68 -8.57 -16.63 3.08
C GLN A 68 -8.36 -15.14 2.81
N GLN A 69 -7.51 -14.84 1.84
CA GLN A 69 -7.31 -13.47 1.40
C GLN A 69 -8.51 -13.04 0.55
N VAL A 70 -9.13 -11.93 0.94
CA VAL A 70 -10.30 -11.38 0.23
C VAL A 70 -9.93 -10.20 -0.65
N GLU A 71 -8.86 -9.48 -0.33
CA GLU A 71 -8.42 -8.32 -1.10
C GLU A 71 -6.90 -8.08 -0.97
N LEU A 72 -6.31 -7.49 -2.01
CA LEU A 72 -4.95 -6.94 -1.99
C LEU A 72 -5.00 -5.48 -2.41
N ASN A 73 -4.75 -4.59 -1.45
CA ASN A 73 -4.71 -3.16 -1.67
C ASN A 73 -3.27 -2.71 -1.94
N THR A 74 -3.01 -2.18 -3.14
CA THR A 74 -1.69 -1.68 -3.55
C THR A 74 -1.63 -0.15 -3.70
N ILE A 75 -2.77 0.53 -3.61
CA ILE A 75 -2.92 1.98 -3.69
C ILE A 75 -3.71 2.49 -2.50
N ALA A 76 -3.27 3.60 -1.91
CA ALA A 76 -3.97 4.33 -0.85
C ALA A 76 -4.51 3.43 0.29
N SER A 77 -3.70 2.47 0.74
CA SER A 77 -4.03 1.57 1.85
C SER A 77 -4.29 2.36 3.14
N SER A 78 -5.56 2.58 3.46
CA SER A 78 -5.98 3.43 4.58
C SER A 78 -5.78 2.78 5.96
N PHE A 79 -6.03 3.57 7.02
CA PHE A 79 -6.10 3.18 8.43
C PHE A 79 -4.83 2.70 9.12
N ALA A 80 -3.68 2.74 8.45
CA ALA A 80 -2.41 2.45 9.12
C ALA A 80 -2.11 3.39 10.29
N GLY A 81 -2.54 4.66 10.24
CA GLY A 81 -2.51 5.58 11.39
C GLY A 81 -3.49 5.18 12.49
N LEU A 82 -4.79 5.16 12.12
CA LEU A 82 -5.89 4.93 13.06
C LEU A 82 -5.83 3.56 13.75
N SER A 83 -5.35 2.52 13.06
CA SER A 83 -5.27 1.17 13.62
C SER A 83 -4.27 1.04 14.78
N THR A 84 -3.24 1.89 14.85
CA THR A 84 -2.38 2.01 16.03
C THR A 84 -3.18 2.55 17.22
N GLU A 85 -3.92 3.64 17.03
CA GLU A 85 -4.75 4.25 18.08
C GLU A 85 -5.87 3.32 18.57
N VAL A 86 -6.50 2.57 17.67
CA VAL A 86 -7.54 1.59 18.02
C VAL A 86 -6.96 0.46 18.88
N SER A 87 -5.74 -0.02 18.58
CA SER A 87 -5.08 -1.02 19.41
C SER A 87 -4.82 -0.50 20.83
N GLU A 88 -4.31 0.73 20.96
CA GLU A 88 -4.06 1.35 22.27
C GLU A 88 -5.36 1.62 23.04
N LEU A 89 -6.41 2.06 22.36
CA LEU A 89 -7.74 2.22 22.95
C LEU A 89 -8.27 0.91 23.54
N HIS A 90 -8.19 -0.20 22.78
CA HIS A 90 -8.63 -1.50 23.28
C HIS A 90 -7.80 -1.98 24.47
N LYS A 91 -6.47 -1.79 24.45
CA LYS A 91 -5.61 -2.11 25.61
C LYS A 91 -6.00 -1.28 26.84
N TYR A 92 -6.26 0.01 26.66
CA TYR A 92 -6.73 0.86 27.74
C TYR A 92 -8.07 0.37 28.31
N MET A 93 -9.05 0.04 27.47
CA MET A 93 -10.34 -0.50 27.91
C MET A 93 -10.19 -1.80 28.70
N LEU A 94 -9.34 -2.73 28.24
CA LEU A 94 -9.06 -3.98 28.93
C LEU A 94 -8.38 -3.77 30.29
N SER A 95 -7.51 -2.77 30.41
CA SER A 95 -6.89 -2.43 31.70
C SER A 95 -7.90 -1.95 32.75
N ARG A 96 -9.05 -1.43 32.30
CA ARG A 96 -10.13 -0.92 33.17
C ARG A 96 -11.17 -1.98 33.52
N ASN A 97 -11.44 -2.90 32.59
CA ASN A 97 -12.44 -3.94 32.76
C ASN A 97 -11.93 -5.28 32.18
N PRO A 98 -11.05 -5.99 32.91
CA PRO A 98 -10.46 -7.23 32.42
C PRO A 98 -11.51 -8.36 32.41
N PRO A 99 -11.79 -8.97 31.25
CA PRO A 99 -12.72 -10.09 31.18
C PRO A 99 -12.06 -11.40 31.67
N PRO A 100 -12.87 -12.43 32.00
CA PRO A 100 -12.38 -13.65 32.64
C PRO A 100 -11.39 -14.46 31.80
N VAL A 101 -11.52 -14.37 30.48
CA VAL A 101 -10.67 -15.06 29.51
C VAL A 101 -10.42 -14.10 28.35
N LEU A 102 -9.24 -13.50 28.28
CA LEU A 102 -8.77 -12.82 27.07
C LEU A 102 -7.31 -13.13 26.79
N GLY A 103 -6.97 -13.24 25.51
CA GLY A 103 -5.60 -13.06 25.04
C GLY A 103 -5.18 -11.59 25.09
N SER A 104 -3.92 -11.31 24.76
CA SER A 104 -3.42 -9.95 24.64
C SER A 104 -3.81 -9.32 23.30
N ILE A 105 -4.15 -8.03 23.31
CA ILE A 105 -4.34 -7.26 22.06
C ILE A 105 -2.95 -7.02 21.43
N PRO A 106 -2.74 -7.41 20.16
CA PRO A 106 -1.46 -7.20 19.49
C PRO A 106 -1.08 -5.73 19.43
N SER A 107 0.21 -5.42 19.63
CA SER A 107 0.74 -4.10 19.32
C SER A 107 0.65 -3.82 17.83
N ASN A 108 0.30 -2.59 17.47
CA ASN A 108 0.25 -2.18 16.07
C ASN A 108 1.16 -0.97 15.83
N SER A 109 2.25 -1.17 15.10
CA SER A 109 3.25 -0.15 14.74
C SER A 109 3.16 0.27 13.27
N SER A 110 2.01 0.08 12.62
CA SER A 110 1.83 0.37 11.20
C SER A 110 2.20 1.82 10.85
N VAL A 111 1.76 2.81 11.63
CA VAL A 111 2.07 4.22 11.38
C VAL A 111 3.57 4.50 11.35
N THR A 112 4.32 3.96 12.32
CA THR A 112 5.77 4.12 12.42
C THR A 112 6.47 3.42 11.27
N GLY A 113 6.04 2.20 10.93
CA GLY A 113 6.61 1.43 9.82
C GLY A 113 6.41 2.15 8.48
N LEU A 114 5.23 2.71 8.24
CA LEU A 114 4.93 3.48 7.03
C LEU A 114 5.72 4.79 6.96
N ALA A 115 5.82 5.54 8.06
CA ALA A 115 6.63 6.75 8.12
C ALA A 115 8.11 6.46 7.84
N HIS A 116 8.64 5.39 8.43
CA HIS A 116 10.01 4.93 8.17
C HIS A 116 10.22 4.54 6.70
N ALA A 117 9.26 3.85 6.07
CA ALA A 117 9.35 3.49 4.66
C ALA A 117 9.42 4.72 3.74
N LEU A 118 8.67 5.78 4.04
CA LEU A 118 8.75 7.07 3.34
C LEU A 118 10.15 7.69 3.48
N THR A 119 10.72 7.69 4.69
CA THR A 119 12.09 8.18 4.93
C THR A 119 13.11 7.41 4.11
N VAL A 120 13.07 6.08 4.14
CA VAL A 120 13.99 5.22 3.39
C VAL A 120 13.89 5.46 1.88
N ALA A 121 12.67 5.60 1.36
CA ALA A 121 12.45 5.87 -0.06
C ALA A 121 12.96 7.27 -0.47
N HIS A 122 12.77 8.28 0.38
CA HIS A 122 13.29 9.63 0.16
C HIS A 122 14.82 9.63 0.08
N GLU A 123 15.48 8.99 1.05
CA GLU A 123 16.94 8.87 1.05
C GLU A 123 17.47 8.08 -0.15
N ALA A 124 16.79 6.99 -0.53
CA ALA A 124 17.16 6.20 -1.70
C ALA A 124 17.05 7.01 -3.00
N TYR A 125 15.96 7.76 -3.16
CA TYR A 125 15.79 8.67 -4.29
C TYR A 125 16.88 9.74 -4.33
N PHE A 126 17.19 10.36 -3.18
CA PHE A 126 18.21 11.40 -3.09
C PHE A 126 19.60 10.91 -3.52
N LYS A 127 19.93 9.64 -3.26
CA LYS A 127 21.21 9.03 -3.65
C LYS A 127 21.33 8.78 -5.16
N ILE A 128 20.24 8.49 -5.84
CA ILE A 128 20.27 8.09 -7.27
C ILE A 128 19.87 9.19 -8.24
N ARG A 129 19.28 10.28 -7.74
CA ARG A 129 18.84 11.39 -8.59
C ARG A 129 20.06 11.99 -9.32
N PRO A 130 19.87 12.55 -10.53
CA PRO A 130 20.91 13.34 -11.18
C PRO A 130 21.38 14.48 -10.27
N ALA A 131 22.69 14.66 -10.15
CA ALA A 131 23.24 15.77 -9.41
C ALA A 131 22.79 17.09 -10.07
N ALA A 132 22.06 17.90 -9.33
CA ALA A 132 21.69 19.25 -9.72
C ALA A 132 22.32 20.20 -8.69
N GLU A 133 23.08 21.18 -9.16
CA GLU A 133 23.72 22.16 -8.29
C GLU A 133 22.69 22.89 -7.43
N GLY A 134 23.00 23.04 -6.14
CA GLY A 134 22.19 23.82 -5.21
C GLY A 134 20.91 23.16 -4.71
N ILE A 135 20.66 21.88 -4.98
CA ILE A 135 19.51 21.17 -4.36
C ILE A 135 20.00 20.30 -3.21
N GLU A 136 19.58 20.61 -1.98
CA GLU A 136 19.86 19.82 -0.79
C GLU A 136 18.77 18.76 -0.54
N SER A 137 19.01 17.84 0.39
CA SER A 137 18.05 16.79 0.76
C SER A 137 16.76 17.38 1.35
N CYS A 138 16.90 18.46 2.10
CA CYS A 138 15.78 19.19 2.67
C CYS A 138 14.88 19.84 1.60
N ASP A 139 15.37 20.07 0.39
CA ASP A 139 14.59 20.63 -0.72
C ASP A 139 13.72 19.57 -1.42
N VAL A 140 14.08 18.28 -1.31
CA VAL A 140 13.28 17.18 -1.84
C VAL A 140 12.13 16.89 -0.89
N LYS A 141 10.89 16.91 -1.40
CA LYS A 141 9.67 16.73 -0.60
C LYS A 141 8.94 15.45 -0.99
N VAL A 142 8.19 14.89 -0.04
CA VAL A 142 7.20 13.84 -0.30
C VAL A 142 5.89 14.51 -0.73
N LEU A 143 5.47 14.27 -1.97
CA LEU A 143 4.19 14.77 -2.48
C LEU A 143 3.07 13.79 -2.12
N PHE A 144 2.08 14.27 -1.35
CA PHE A 144 0.84 13.55 -1.10
C PHE A 144 -0.21 13.98 -2.12
N VAL A 145 -0.64 13.07 -2.98
CA VAL A 145 -1.74 13.30 -3.92
C VAL A 145 -3.05 12.94 -3.21
N VAL A 146 -3.86 13.95 -2.91
CA VAL A 146 -5.09 13.82 -2.10
C VAL A 146 -6.35 14.08 -2.92
N GLN A 147 -7.45 13.47 -2.51
CA GLN A 147 -8.76 13.72 -3.13
C GLN A 147 -9.35 15.06 -2.67
N PRO A 148 -10.14 15.75 -3.53
CA PRO A 148 -10.92 16.92 -3.09
C PRO A 148 -11.88 16.55 -1.96
N GLY A 149 -11.83 17.29 -0.85
CA GLY A 149 -12.72 17.09 0.29
C GLY A 149 -12.36 15.91 1.21
N GLU A 150 -11.11 15.43 1.16
CA GLU A 150 -10.59 14.37 2.03
C GLU A 150 -10.92 14.60 3.51
N ARG A 151 -11.44 13.56 4.17
CA ARG A 151 -11.89 13.60 5.58
C ARG A 151 -11.06 12.69 6.49
N ASN A 152 -10.35 11.73 5.92
CA ASN A 152 -9.46 10.82 6.62
C ASN A 152 -8.08 11.48 6.81
N ARG A 153 -8.07 12.55 7.60
CA ARG A 153 -6.90 13.37 7.94
C ARG A 153 -6.37 13.07 9.33
#